data_AF-A0A3B9BR73-F1
#
_entry.id   AF-A0A3B9BR73-F1
#
_cell.length_a   1.000
_cell.length_b   1.000
_cell.length_c   1.000
_cell.angle_alpha   90.00
_cell.angle_beta   90.00
_cell.angle_gamma   90.00
#
_symmetry.space_group_name_H-M   'P 1'
#
loop_
_entity.id
_entity.type
_entity.pdbx_description
1 polymer ?
#
loop_
_entity_poly.entity_id
_entity_poly.type
_entity_poly.pdbx_seq_one_letter_code
_entity_poly.pdbx_strand_id
1 'polypeptide(L)'
;MHRSALLFLTFSFFLVATLVFLLAGRAVQYLESTTQKSVDTALLASGQNWATTRADGLVVHLTGIAPNEAARMNALEIIGQVIDIKRISDNTTV
;
A
#
# COMPACT_ATOMS: atom_id res chain seq x y z
N MET A 1 19.71 -44.41 7.36
CA MET A 1 18.78 -43.84 6.36
C MET A 1 17.73 -42.89 6.97
N HIS A 2 17.08 -43.21 8.10
CA HIS A 2 16.01 -42.36 8.66
C HIS A 2 16.44 -40.94 9.11
N ARG A 3 17.63 -40.79 9.72
CA ARG A 3 18.14 -39.49 10.21
C ARG A 3 18.44 -38.49 9.09
N SER A 4 19.01 -38.96 7.99
CA SER A 4 19.32 -38.14 6.82
C SER A 4 18.06 -37.62 6.12
N ALA A 5 17.00 -38.44 6.08
CA ALA A 5 15.71 -38.04 5.54
C ALA A 5 15.03 -36.95 6.40
N LEU A 6 15.11 -37.06 7.72
CA LEU A 6 14.61 -36.05 8.65
C LEU A 6 15.34 -34.71 8.50
N LEU A 7 16.67 -34.73 8.37
CA LEU A 7 17.47 -33.52 8.16
C LEU A 7 17.17 -32.84 6.83
N PHE A 8 16.99 -33.61 5.75
CA PHE A 8 16.64 -33.06 4.45
C PHE A 8 15.26 -32.40 4.47
N LEU A 9 14.28 -33.04 5.12
CA LEU A 9 12.92 -32.52 5.23
C LEU A 9 12.88 -31.21 6.04
N THR A 10 13.54 -31.16 7.20
CA THR A 10 13.60 -29.93 7.99
C THR A 10 14.30 -28.81 7.23
N PHE A 11 15.44 -29.10 6.60
CA PHE A 11 16.15 -28.10 5.81
C PHE A 11 15.31 -27.54 4.66
N SER A 12 14.66 -28.41 3.89
CA SER A 12 13.78 -28.00 2.79
C SER A 12 12.62 -27.14 3.28
N PHE A 13 12.00 -27.51 4.40
CA PHE A 13 10.91 -26.73 4.99
C PHE A 13 11.36 -25.32 5.38
N PHE A 14 12.47 -25.19 6.11
CA PHE A 14 12.98 -23.87 6.52
C PHE A 14 13.44 -23.03 5.34
N LEU A 15 14.04 -23.65 4.32
CA LEU A 15 14.47 -22.97 3.11
C LEU A 15 13.26 -22.34 2.37
N VAL A 16 12.20 -23.14 2.16
CA VAL A 16 10.99 -22.66 1.50
C VAL A 16 10.27 -21.62 2.36
N ALA A 17 10.14 -21.84 3.66
CA ALA A 17 9.50 -20.89 4.58
C ALA A 17 10.20 -19.51 4.54
N THR A 18 11.53 -19.50 4.58
CA THR A 18 12.32 -18.26 4.50
C THR A 18 12.13 -17.57 3.16
N LEU A 19 12.17 -18.33 2.06
CA LEU A 19 12.01 -17.77 0.72
C LEU A 19 10.61 -17.16 0.52
N VAL A 20 9.55 -17.86 0.94
CA VAL A 20 8.17 -17.37 0.85
C VAL A 20 7.98 -16.11 1.70
N PHE A 21 8.54 -16.08 2.92
CA PHE A 21 8.47 -14.89 3.77
C PHE A 21 9.10 -13.66 3.11
N LEU A 22 10.29 -13.81 2.52
CA LEU A 22 10.97 -12.72 1.82
C LEU A 22 10.19 -12.27 0.57
N LEU A 23 9.68 -13.21 -0.22
CA LEU A 23 8.91 -12.91 -1.42
C LEU A 23 7.60 -12.20 -1.09
N ALA A 24 6.88 -12.65 -0.06
CA ALA A 24 5.65 -12.02 0.39
C ALA A 24 5.89 -10.57 0.82
N GLY A 25 6.95 -10.31 1.59
CA GLY A 25 7.32 -8.94 1.99
C GLY A 25 7.60 -8.03 0.80
N ARG A 26 8.28 -8.53 -0.24
CA ARG A 26 8.55 -7.77 -1.47
C ARG A 26 7.30 -7.53 -2.30
N ALA A 27 6.39 -8.50 -2.35
CA ALA A 27 5.13 -8.37 -3.06
C ALA A 27 4.27 -7.25 -2.46
N VAL A 28 4.19 -7.16 -1.13
CA VAL A 28 3.46 -6.08 -0.42
C VAL A 28 4.07 -4.72 -0.75
N GLN A 29 5.39 -4.56 -0.60
CA GLN A 29 6.09 -3.30 -0.90
C GLN A 29 5.88 -2.84 -2.35
N TYR A 30 5.89 -3.79 -3.29
CA TYR A 30 5.63 -3.50 -4.70
C TYR A 30 4.19 -3.00 -4.92
N LEU A 31 3.21 -3.64 -4.30
CA LEU A 31 1.81 -3.26 -4.40
C LEU A 31 1.53 -1.89 -3.77
N GLU A 32 2.07 -1.64 -2.58
CA GLU A 32 1.98 -0.36 -1.87
C GLU A 32 2.57 0.76 -2.70
N SER A 33 3.80 0.60 -3.19
CA SER A 33 4.48 1.65 -3.98
C SER A 33 3.80 1.93 -5.31
N THR A 34 3.24 0.90 -5.96
CA THR A 34 2.49 1.07 -7.21
C THR A 34 1.19 1.83 -6.94
N THR A 35 0.44 1.42 -5.92
CA THR A 35 -0.81 2.07 -5.52
C THR A 35 -0.58 3.53 -5.15
N GLN A 36 0.41 3.79 -4.30
CA GLN A 36 0.74 5.14 -3.87
C GLN A 36 1.10 6.04 -5.05
N LYS A 37 1.95 5.56 -5.98
CA LYS A 37 2.31 6.31 -7.19
C LYS A 37 1.10 6.63 -8.06
N SER A 38 0.19 5.68 -8.25
CA SER A 38 -1.02 5.91 -9.05
C SER A 38 -1.92 6.99 -8.42
N VAL A 39 -2.10 6.93 -7.10
CA VAL A 39 -2.90 7.91 -6.36
C VAL A 39 -2.23 9.29 -6.37
N ASP A 40 -0.94 9.37 -6.05
CA ASP A 40 -0.16 10.61 -6.06
C ASP A 40 -0.21 11.25 -7.45
N THR A 41 -0.10 10.46 -8.51
CA THR A 41 -0.18 10.96 -9.90
C THR A 41 -1.55 11.54 -10.20
N ALA A 42 -2.64 10.88 -9.78
CA ALA A 42 -4.00 11.37 -9.99
C ALA A 42 -4.27 12.68 -9.21
N LEU A 43 -3.84 12.75 -7.96
CA LEU A 43 -3.96 13.96 -7.14
C LEU A 43 -3.16 15.13 -7.73
N LEU A 44 -1.92 14.88 -8.16
CA LEU A 44 -1.10 15.90 -8.82
C LEU A 44 -1.74 16.39 -10.14
N ALA A 45 -2.26 15.48 -10.96
CA ALA A 45 -2.92 15.83 -12.23
C ALA A 45 -4.18 16.69 -12.03
N SER A 46 -4.84 16.56 -10.88
CA SER A 46 -6.04 17.31 -10.50
C SER A 46 -5.76 18.60 -9.70
N GLY A 47 -4.48 18.92 -9.45
CA GLY A 47 -4.07 20.14 -8.72
C GLY A 47 -4.18 20.05 -7.19
N GLN A 48 -4.33 18.85 -6.62
CA GLN A 48 -4.43 18.64 -5.16
C GLN A 48 -3.04 18.56 -4.50
N ASN A 49 -2.17 19.54 -4.74
CA ASN A 49 -0.77 19.53 -4.27
C ASN A 49 -0.59 19.59 -2.75
N TRP A 50 -1.65 19.94 -2.01
CA TRP A 50 -1.66 19.95 -0.56
C TRP A 50 -1.75 18.53 0.04
N ALA A 51 -2.26 17.58 -0.74
CA ALA A 51 -2.50 16.21 -0.31
C ALA A 51 -1.21 15.39 -0.38
N THR A 52 -0.89 14.70 0.72
CA THR A 52 0.19 13.71 0.78
C THR A 52 -0.42 12.34 1.05
N THR A 53 0.00 11.32 0.29
CA THR A 53 -0.49 9.95 0.50
C THR A 53 0.59 8.98 0.96
N ARG A 54 0.16 7.98 1.73
CA ARG A 54 0.96 6.82 2.11
C ARG A 54 0.11 5.56 1.98
N ALA A 55 0.56 4.60 1.19
CA ALA A 55 -0.06 3.28 1.16
C ALA A 55 0.45 2.41 2.33
N ASP A 56 -0.47 1.72 3.00
CA ASP A 56 -0.22 0.70 4.02
C ASP A 56 -1.05 -0.54 3.66
N GLY A 57 -0.37 -1.55 3.13
CA GLY A 57 -0.97 -2.71 2.49
C GLY A 57 -1.93 -2.34 1.37
N LEU A 58 -3.23 -2.43 1.65
CA LEU A 58 -4.30 -2.07 0.72
C LEU A 58 -4.90 -0.69 1.02
N VAL A 59 -4.68 -0.12 2.20
CA VAL A 59 -5.28 1.15 2.60
C VAL A 59 -4.35 2.29 2.18
N VAL A 60 -4.92 3.39 1.71
CA VAL A 60 -4.18 4.62 1.44
C VAL A 60 -4.57 5.67 2.46
N HIS A 61 -3.58 6.12 3.22
CA HIS A 61 -3.70 7.22 4.17
C HIS A 61 -3.50 8.54 3.45
N LEU A 62 -4.54 9.36 3.44
CA LEU A 62 -4.51 10.73 2.95
C LEU A 62 -4.23 11.67 4.12
N THR A 63 -3.25 12.54 3.97
CA THR A 63 -2.81 13.51 4.99
C THR A 63 -2.56 14.88 4.35
N GLY A 64 -2.57 15.95 5.15
CA GLY A 64 -2.34 17.31 4.70
C GLY A 64 -3.41 18.29 5.19
N ILE A 65 -3.18 19.57 4.91
CA ILE A 65 -4.11 20.65 5.24
C ILE A 65 -4.84 21.05 3.96
N ALA A 66 -6.11 20.69 3.87
CA ALA A 66 -6.98 21.04 2.75
C ALA A 66 -7.33 22.54 2.82
N PRO A 67 -7.28 23.28 1.70
CA PRO A 67 -7.65 24.70 1.68
C PRO A 67 -9.10 25.00 2.07
N ASN A 68 -9.99 24.03 1.85
CA ASN A 68 -11.41 24.06 2.19
C ASN A 68 -12.01 22.65 2.07
N GLU A 69 -13.25 22.49 2.53
CA GLU A 69 -13.96 21.19 2.49
C GLU A 69 -14.18 20.68 1.05
N ALA A 70 -14.39 21.57 0.09
CA ALA A 70 -14.56 21.18 -1.30
C ALA A 70 -13.28 20.56 -1.88
N ALA A 71 -12.10 21.09 -1.52
CA ALA A 71 -10.81 20.52 -1.91
C ALA A 71 -10.58 19.14 -1.27
N ARG A 72 -10.93 18.99 0.02
CA ARG A 72 -10.88 17.70 0.72
C ARG A 72 -11.76 16.66 0.04
N MET A 73 -13.04 16.98 -0.19
CA MET A 73 -13.98 16.08 -0.88
C MET A 73 -13.54 15.73 -2.29
N ASN A 74 -13.03 16.70 -3.05
CA ASN A 74 -12.51 16.46 -4.40
C ASN A 74 -11.33 15.48 -4.36
N ALA A 75 -10.37 15.66 -3.45
CA ALA A 75 -9.26 14.73 -3.29
C ALA A 75 -9.75 13.30 -2.98
N LEU A 76 -10.74 13.12 -2.09
CA LEU A 76 -11.33 11.81 -1.80
C LEU A 76 -12.00 11.18 -3.03
N GLU A 77 -12.70 11.98 -3.83
CA GLU A 77 -13.34 11.53 -5.08
C GLU A 77 -12.30 11.06 -6.10
N ILE A 78 -11.22 11.83 -6.31
CA ILE A 78 -10.11 11.49 -7.21
C ILE A 78 -9.44 10.18 -6.80
N ILE A 79 -9.16 10.02 -5.50
CA ILE A 79 -8.59 8.76 -4.98
C ILE A 79 -9.56 7.60 -5.21
N GLY A 80 -10.87 7.83 -5.02
CA GLY A 80 -11.95 6.87 -5.24
C GLY A 80 -12.09 6.40 -6.70
N GLN A 81 -11.54 7.14 -7.68
CA GLN A 81 -11.47 6.70 -9.08
C GLN A 81 -10.31 5.73 -9.33
N VAL A 82 -9.29 5.72 -8.47
CA VAL A 82 -8.11 4.85 -8.59
C VAL A 82 -8.25 3.59 -7.73
N ILE A 83 -8.82 3.72 -6.53
CA ILE A 83 -9.01 2.63 -5.56
C ILE A 83 -10.41 2.66 -4.95
N ASP A 84 -10.85 1.54 -4.36
CA ASP A 84 -12.11 1.50 -3.60
C ASP A 84 -12.08 2.51 -2.43
N ILE A 85 -13.15 3.30 -2.31
CA ILE A 85 -13.32 4.33 -1.27
C ILE A 85 -13.18 3.74 0.14
N LYS A 86 -13.56 2.48 0.35
CA LYS A 86 -13.41 1.79 1.65
C LYS A 86 -11.95 1.63 2.09
N ARG A 87 -11.02 1.79 1.15
CA ARG A 87 -9.57 1.70 1.37
C ARG A 87 -8.93 3.07 1.57
N ILE A 88 -9.71 4.14 1.68
CA ILE A 88 -9.21 5.49 1.93
C ILE A 88 -9.30 5.76 3.43
N SER A 89 -8.16 6.05 4.05
CA SER A 89 -8.08 6.55 5.43
C SER A 89 -7.79 8.03 5.39
N ASP A 90 -8.82 8.85 5.62
CA ASP A 90 -8.68 10.28 5.63
C ASP A 90 -8.21 10.79 7.01
N ASN A 91 -7.03 11.39 7.03
CA ASN A 91 -6.40 12.02 8.18
C ASN A 91 -6.02 13.48 7.85
N THR A 92 -6.84 14.15 7.04
CA THR A 92 -6.66 15.54 6.65
C THR A 92 -7.35 16.50 7.62
N THR A 93 -6.89 17.74 7.62
CA THR A 93 -7.51 18.86 8.34
C THR A 93 -7.86 19.96 7.38
N VAL A 94 -8.87 20.78 7.70
CA VAL A 94 -9.27 21.97 6.95
C VAL A 94 -8.93 23.21 7.79
#